data_AF-R1DT31-F1
#
_entry.id   AF-R1DT31-F1
#
_cell.length_a   1.000
_cell.length_b   1.000
_cell.length_c   1.000
_cell.angle_alpha   90.00
_cell.angle_beta   90.00
_cell.angle_gamma   90.00
#
_symmetry.space_group_name_H-M   'P 1'
#
loop_
_entity.id
_entity.type
_entity.pdbx_description
1 polymer ?
#
loop_
_entity_poly.entity_id
_entity_poly.type
_entity_poly.pdbx_seq_one_letter_code
_entity_poly.pdbx_strand_id
1 'polypeptide(L)'
;VEGEKRWTLHAPPAPEHVLPRDPSPDFAPADLGPPLASVALKPGDLLYLPRGTVHQAFTPAGGAASLHLTVSISRRHTWRDLLELGLAGALEEAAAADVTWRRALPREYESFMGVLHSDRADARRAQFSQMAHGLLQRLVASMPLDAVADHFVTWTGRGWMYDRMPPHATPDDARRLARAGSLSLASKVRLRSRSAARLAVEGDVAVLYHHGTNTRAYHEVDEPQHIDFDLDAAPALEQLLASYPKYVRVGALPCETAAQRLDVANALAEAHLILLKPGERPPPAAKPKQKAGKRKPGAQ
;
A
#
# COMPACT_ATOMS: atom_id res chain seq x y z
N VAL A 1 1.15 28.94 4.96
CA VAL A 1 2.49 29.07 4.34
C VAL A 1 2.85 30.54 4.29
N GLU A 2 2.03 31.37 3.65
CA GLU A 2 2.19 32.83 3.62
C GLU A 2 0.82 33.51 3.76
N GLY A 3 0.82 34.76 4.23
CA GLY A 3 -0.37 35.58 4.39
C GLY A 3 -1.38 35.06 5.44
N GLU A 4 -2.59 35.62 5.41
CA GLU A 4 -3.68 35.26 6.32
C GLU A 4 -4.96 34.91 5.54
N LYS A 5 -5.69 33.88 5.99
CA LYS A 5 -6.99 33.50 5.43
C LYS A 5 -8.00 33.20 6.54
N ARG A 6 -9.21 33.73 6.45
CA ARG A 6 -10.33 33.39 7.35
C ARG A 6 -11.04 32.15 6.82
N TRP A 7 -11.09 31.11 7.64
CA TRP A 7 -11.79 29.85 7.38
C TRP A 7 -13.07 29.79 8.20
N THR A 8 -14.15 29.34 7.59
CA THR A 8 -15.41 29.04 8.26
C THR A 8 -15.77 27.60 8.00
N LEU A 9 -16.04 26.85 9.07
CA LEU A 9 -16.27 25.41 9.05
C LEU A 9 -17.70 25.12 9.47
N HIS A 10 -18.35 24.17 8.81
CA HIS A 10 -19.70 23.73 9.10
C HIS A 10 -19.73 22.21 9.27
N ALA A 11 -20.70 21.74 10.06
CA ALA A 11 -21.00 20.31 10.11
C ALA A 11 -21.53 19.85 8.74
N PRO A 12 -21.40 18.55 8.40
CA PRO A 12 -22.14 17.99 7.28
C PRO A 12 -23.64 18.32 7.40
N PRO A 13 -24.30 18.79 6.33
CA PRO A 13 -25.68 19.30 6.44
C PRO A 13 -26.72 18.18 6.65
N ALA A 14 -26.35 16.92 6.41
CA ALA A 14 -27.20 15.75 6.63
C ALA A 14 -26.35 14.52 7.02
N PRO A 15 -26.93 13.51 7.70
CA PRO A 15 -26.21 12.30 8.13
C PRO A 15 -25.48 11.56 7.00
N GLU A 16 -26.06 11.52 5.80
CA GLU A 16 -25.46 10.91 4.60
C GLU A 16 -24.18 11.62 4.12
N HIS A 17 -23.97 12.87 4.52
CA HIS A 17 -22.76 13.64 4.23
C HIS A 17 -21.68 13.47 5.31
N VAL A 18 -21.93 12.69 6.36
CA VAL A 18 -20.91 12.37 7.37
C VAL A 18 -19.91 11.37 6.77
N LEU A 19 -18.63 11.72 6.83
CA LEU A 19 -17.52 10.89 6.35
C LEU A 19 -17.67 10.43 4.87
N PRO A 20 -18.03 11.33 3.93
CA PRO A 20 -18.44 10.96 2.59
C PRO A 20 -17.28 10.31 1.83
N ARG A 21 -17.62 9.41 0.91
CA ARG A 21 -16.65 8.71 0.06
C ARG A 21 -16.09 9.62 -1.04
N ASP A 22 -16.96 10.43 -1.61
CA ASP A 22 -16.68 11.28 -2.77
C ASP A 22 -16.98 12.76 -2.43
N PRO A 23 -16.41 13.71 -3.18
CA PRO A 23 -16.64 15.14 -2.93
C PRO A 23 -18.11 15.53 -3.08
N SER A 24 -18.54 16.52 -2.30
CA SER A 24 -19.85 17.14 -2.46
C SER A 24 -19.89 18.05 -3.70
N PRO A 25 -21.08 18.42 -4.19
CA PRO A 25 -21.23 19.63 -4.98
C PRO A 25 -20.94 20.88 -4.12
N ASP A 26 -20.97 22.04 -4.76
CA ASP A 26 -20.97 23.33 -4.06
C ASP A 26 -22.30 23.53 -3.33
N PHE A 27 -22.25 23.76 -2.03
CA PHE A 27 -23.43 24.04 -1.21
C PHE A 27 -23.82 25.51 -1.26
N ALA A 28 -25.12 25.81 -1.24
CA ALA A 28 -25.58 27.17 -1.02
C ALA A 28 -25.51 27.51 0.48
N PRO A 29 -25.31 28.79 0.85
CA PRO A 29 -25.27 29.19 2.26
C PRO A 29 -26.53 28.83 3.05
N ALA A 30 -27.69 28.77 2.40
CA ALA A 30 -28.96 28.41 3.01
C ALA A 30 -29.06 26.93 3.39
N ASP A 31 -28.25 26.07 2.77
CA ASP A 31 -28.20 24.62 3.05
C ASP A 31 -27.29 24.29 4.23
N LEU A 32 -26.56 25.29 4.75
CA LEU A 32 -25.59 25.12 5.81
C LEU A 32 -26.18 25.54 7.16
N GLY A 33 -25.98 24.68 8.16
CA GLY A 33 -26.22 25.05 9.55
C GLY A 33 -25.24 26.13 10.06
N PRO A 34 -25.40 26.59 11.31
CA PRO A 34 -24.48 27.55 11.90
C PRO A 34 -23.03 27.06 11.85
N PRO A 35 -22.05 27.99 11.73
CA PRO A 35 -20.65 27.61 11.66
C PRO A 35 -20.20 26.95 12.97
N LEU A 36 -19.49 25.82 12.85
CA LEU A 36 -18.82 25.16 13.97
C LEU A 36 -17.66 26.01 14.49
N ALA A 37 -16.93 26.66 13.57
CA ALA A 37 -15.81 27.52 13.90
C ALA A 37 -15.57 28.54 12.78
N SER A 38 -15.07 29.71 13.16
CA SER A 38 -14.50 30.69 12.23
C SER A 38 -13.13 31.14 12.75
N VAL A 39 -12.08 30.82 12.00
CA VAL A 39 -10.68 30.99 12.43
C VAL A 39 -9.87 31.72 11.37
N ALA A 40 -8.94 32.58 11.78
CA ALA A 40 -7.98 33.20 10.87
C ALA A 40 -6.64 32.45 10.98
N LEU A 41 -6.22 31.82 9.89
CA LEU A 41 -4.95 31.08 9.86
C LEU A 41 -3.84 31.97 9.31
N LYS A 42 -2.69 31.94 10.00
CA LYS A 42 -1.46 32.66 9.71
C LYS A 42 -0.32 31.69 9.35
N PRO A 43 0.85 32.19 8.88
CA PRO A 43 2.00 31.33 8.61
C PRO A 43 2.43 30.55 9.86
N GLY A 44 2.53 29.22 9.73
CA GLY A 44 2.86 28.31 10.83
C GLY A 44 1.65 27.58 11.44
N ASP A 45 0.43 28.08 11.22
CA ASP A 45 -0.78 27.44 11.74
C ASP A 45 -1.14 26.16 10.96
N LEU A 46 -1.79 25.22 11.67
CA LEU A 46 -2.31 23.97 11.12
C LEU A 46 -3.81 23.83 11.43
N LEU A 47 -4.58 23.50 10.40
CA LEU A 47 -6.01 23.17 10.52
C LEU A 47 -6.25 21.76 10.00
N TYR A 48 -6.75 20.87 10.86
CA TYR A 48 -7.15 19.51 10.49
C TYR A 48 -8.66 19.44 10.27
N LEU A 49 -9.07 18.87 9.14
CA LEU A 49 -10.47 18.70 8.75
C LEU A 49 -10.73 17.22 8.45
N PRO A 50 -11.56 16.53 9.24
CA PRO A 50 -12.11 15.24 8.83
C PRO A 50 -12.88 15.37 7.50
N ARG A 51 -12.85 14.33 6.66
CA ARG A 51 -13.66 14.32 5.43
C ARG A 51 -15.14 14.52 5.77
N GLY A 52 -15.83 15.37 5.01
CA GLY A 52 -17.23 15.75 5.26
C GLY A 52 -17.39 17.08 5.98
N THR A 53 -16.35 17.63 6.62
CA THR A 53 -16.41 18.99 7.14
C THR A 53 -16.50 19.98 5.99
N VAL A 54 -17.68 20.61 5.85
CA VAL A 54 -17.89 21.67 4.86
C VAL A 54 -17.09 22.89 5.29
N HIS A 55 -16.35 23.48 4.36
CA HIS A 55 -15.46 24.60 4.68
C HIS A 55 -15.40 25.58 3.54
N GLN A 56 -15.24 26.85 3.89
CA GLN A 56 -15.01 27.94 2.97
C GLN A 56 -13.93 28.85 3.56
N ALA A 57 -13.18 29.52 2.69
CA ALA A 57 -12.11 30.39 3.13
C ALA A 57 -11.99 31.62 2.24
N PHE A 58 -11.85 32.79 2.86
CA PHE A 58 -11.65 34.06 2.17
C PHE A 58 -10.45 34.82 2.73
N THR A 59 -9.78 35.57 1.86
CA THR A 59 -8.77 36.54 2.26
C THR A 59 -9.49 37.84 2.59
N PRO A 60 -9.28 38.45 3.79
CA PRO A 60 -9.92 39.70 4.15
C PRO A 60 -9.65 40.82 3.12
N ALA A 61 -10.64 41.68 2.89
CA ALA A 61 -10.49 42.83 2.00
C ALA A 61 -9.36 43.75 2.49
N GLY A 62 -8.47 44.16 1.58
CA GLY A 62 -7.27 44.93 1.91
C GLY A 62 -6.13 44.10 2.53
N GLY A 63 -6.32 42.79 2.72
CA GLY A 63 -5.29 41.87 3.21
C GLY A 63 -4.29 41.46 2.13
N ALA A 64 -3.11 41.00 2.56
CA ALA A 64 -2.12 40.40 1.68
C ALA A 64 -2.62 39.07 1.08
N ALA A 65 -2.07 38.67 -0.06
CA ALA A 65 -2.34 37.36 -0.66
C ALA A 65 -2.04 36.22 0.33
N SER A 66 -2.80 35.13 0.25
CA SER A 66 -2.65 33.96 1.13
C SER A 66 -2.27 32.71 0.35
N LEU A 67 -1.29 31.97 0.88
CA LEU A 67 -0.85 30.68 0.38
C LEU A 67 -0.93 29.63 1.50
N HIS A 68 -1.59 28.52 1.21
CA HIS A 68 -1.67 27.35 2.08
C HIS A 68 -1.38 26.08 1.29
N LEU A 69 -1.01 25.02 2.01
CA LEU A 69 -0.79 23.70 1.46
C LEU A 69 -1.78 22.75 2.15
N THR A 70 -2.61 22.07 1.36
CA THR A 70 -3.57 21.08 1.84
C THR A 70 -2.99 19.69 1.65
N VAL A 71 -2.71 19.00 2.76
CA VAL A 71 -2.32 17.58 2.73
C VAL A 71 -3.56 16.73 2.90
N SER A 72 -3.94 15.99 1.86
CA SER A 72 -5.09 15.08 1.88
C SER A 72 -4.63 13.64 2.03
N ILE A 73 -5.27 12.90 2.94
CA ILE A 73 -4.97 11.48 3.23
C ILE A 73 -6.25 10.66 3.34
N SER A 74 -6.13 9.34 3.34
CA SER A 74 -7.23 8.38 3.62
C SER A 74 -8.38 8.40 2.60
N ARG A 75 -8.10 8.74 1.34
CA ARG A 75 -9.08 8.59 0.24
C ARG A 75 -9.34 7.11 0.00
N ARG A 76 -10.62 6.70 0.01
CA ARG A 76 -11.07 5.31 -0.24
C ARG A 76 -10.31 4.25 0.59
N HIS A 77 -10.08 4.58 1.86
CA HIS A 77 -9.43 3.70 2.82
C HIS A 77 -10.38 3.47 4.00
N THR A 78 -11.41 2.64 3.79
CA THR A 78 -12.48 2.38 4.76
C THR A 78 -12.78 0.88 4.87
N TRP A 79 -13.56 0.47 5.87
CA TRP A 79 -14.06 -0.91 5.98
C TRP A 79 -14.82 -1.37 4.74
N ARG A 80 -15.59 -0.48 4.11
CA ARG A 80 -16.26 -0.77 2.84
C ARG A 80 -15.25 -1.14 1.76
N ASP A 81 -14.19 -0.34 1.60
CA ASP A 81 -13.16 -0.56 0.56
C ASP A 81 -12.45 -1.90 0.74
N LEU A 82 -12.08 -2.22 1.97
CA LEU A 82 -11.41 -3.48 2.32
C LEU A 82 -12.33 -4.68 2.04
N LEU A 83 -13.59 -4.62 2.52
CA LEU A 83 -14.54 -5.72 2.37
C LEU A 83 -15.05 -5.88 0.93
N GLU A 84 -15.18 -4.78 0.17
CA GLU A 84 -15.56 -4.82 -1.25
C GLU A 84 -14.53 -5.62 -2.05
N LEU A 85 -13.23 -5.37 -1.82
CA LEU A 85 -12.15 -6.14 -2.42
C LEU A 85 -12.16 -7.61 -1.93
N GLY A 86 -12.27 -7.82 -0.62
CA GLY A 86 -12.23 -9.15 -0.03
C GLY A 86 -13.38 -10.06 -0.43
N LEU A 87 -14.59 -9.50 -0.57
CA LEU A 87 -15.77 -10.26 -1.02
C LEU A 87 -15.61 -10.78 -2.44
N ALA A 88 -15.07 -9.97 -3.35
CA ALA A 88 -14.83 -10.39 -4.72
C ALA A 88 -13.85 -11.57 -4.78
N GLY A 89 -12.69 -11.45 -4.11
CA GLY A 89 -11.70 -12.53 -4.06
C GLY A 89 -12.24 -13.79 -3.38
N ALA A 90 -12.92 -13.65 -2.24
CA ALA A 90 -13.48 -14.79 -1.51
C ALA A 90 -14.54 -15.55 -2.34
N LEU A 91 -15.31 -14.85 -3.18
CA LEU A 91 -16.28 -15.49 -4.07
C LEU A 91 -15.59 -16.36 -5.13
N GLU A 92 -14.50 -15.87 -5.73
CA GLU A 92 -13.72 -16.64 -6.71
C GLU A 92 -13.11 -17.89 -6.07
N GLU A 93 -12.51 -17.77 -4.89
CA GLU A 93 -11.95 -18.91 -4.15
C GLU A 93 -13.02 -19.94 -3.77
N ALA A 94 -14.14 -19.47 -3.23
CA ALA A 94 -15.26 -20.34 -2.86
C ALA A 94 -15.85 -21.04 -4.08
N ALA A 95 -15.97 -20.33 -5.21
CA ALA A 95 -16.40 -20.88 -6.47
C ALA A 95 -15.43 -21.89 -7.05
N ALA A 96 -14.11 -21.76 -6.84
CA ALA A 96 -13.12 -22.75 -7.25
C ALA A 96 -13.19 -24.02 -6.38
N ALA A 97 -13.35 -23.87 -5.07
CA ALA A 97 -13.27 -24.96 -4.10
C ALA A 97 -14.56 -25.80 -3.95
N ASP A 98 -15.75 -25.19 -3.98
CA ASP A 98 -17.02 -25.88 -3.71
C ASP A 98 -18.03 -25.67 -4.85
N VAL A 99 -18.49 -26.79 -5.44
CA VAL A 99 -19.46 -26.81 -6.56
C VAL A 99 -20.77 -26.12 -6.21
N THR A 100 -21.13 -26.00 -4.94
CA THR A 100 -22.35 -25.34 -4.47
C THR A 100 -22.44 -23.91 -5.01
N TRP A 101 -21.32 -23.19 -5.08
CA TRP A 101 -21.22 -21.83 -5.60
C TRP A 101 -21.37 -21.74 -7.12
N ARG A 102 -21.12 -22.85 -7.83
CA ARG A 102 -21.24 -22.95 -9.29
C ARG A 102 -22.58 -23.52 -9.75
N ARG A 103 -23.46 -23.93 -8.83
CA ARG A 103 -24.81 -24.43 -9.19
C ARG A 103 -25.66 -23.30 -9.74
N ALA A 104 -26.45 -23.61 -10.77
CA ALA A 104 -27.42 -22.67 -11.33
C ALA A 104 -28.45 -22.26 -10.27
N LEU A 105 -28.91 -21.01 -10.35
CA LEU A 105 -30.04 -20.54 -9.57
C LEU A 105 -31.32 -21.34 -9.91
N PRO A 106 -32.31 -21.40 -8.99
CA PRO A 106 -33.61 -21.98 -9.30
C PRO A 106 -34.22 -21.34 -10.55
N ARG A 107 -34.81 -22.16 -11.43
CA ARG A 107 -35.56 -21.66 -12.59
C ARG A 107 -36.75 -20.82 -12.12
N GLU A 108 -37.06 -19.78 -12.89
CA GLU A 108 -38.19 -18.89 -12.65
C GLU A 108 -38.14 -18.19 -11.28
N TYR A 109 -36.94 -17.98 -10.71
CA TYR A 109 -36.81 -17.31 -9.42
C TYR A 109 -37.39 -15.90 -9.42
N GLU A 110 -37.39 -15.24 -10.58
CA GLU A 110 -38.01 -13.94 -10.83
C GLU A 110 -39.54 -13.95 -10.62
N SER A 111 -40.20 -15.11 -10.65
CA SER A 111 -41.65 -15.23 -10.37
C SER A 111 -42.01 -15.15 -8.88
N PHE A 112 -40.99 -15.22 -7.99
CA PHE A 112 -41.16 -15.16 -6.54
C PHE A 112 -40.11 -14.30 -5.81
N MET A 113 -39.11 -13.78 -6.51
CA MET A 113 -38.09 -12.83 -6.03
C MET A 113 -38.21 -11.49 -6.74
N GLY A 114 -37.69 -10.41 -6.15
CA GLY A 114 -37.79 -9.05 -6.67
C GLY A 114 -38.90 -8.22 -6.03
N VAL A 115 -38.92 -6.92 -6.35
CA VAL A 115 -39.77 -5.91 -5.69
C VAL A 115 -41.26 -6.25 -5.78
N LEU A 116 -41.73 -6.76 -6.93
CA LEU A 116 -43.13 -7.16 -7.14
C LEU A 116 -43.62 -8.26 -6.17
N HIS A 117 -42.68 -9.04 -5.63
CA HIS A 117 -42.94 -10.21 -4.80
C HIS A 117 -42.47 -10.02 -3.34
N SER A 118 -42.06 -8.82 -2.93
CA SER A 118 -41.41 -8.58 -1.63
C SER A 118 -42.26 -8.99 -0.43
N ASP A 119 -43.57 -8.74 -0.53
CA ASP A 119 -44.53 -8.87 0.56
C ASP A 119 -45.39 -10.15 0.43
N ARG A 120 -45.11 -10.97 -0.59
CA ARG A 120 -45.86 -12.19 -0.84
C ARG A 120 -45.33 -13.33 0.04
N ALA A 121 -46.25 -14.02 0.70
CA ALA A 121 -45.93 -15.26 1.40
C ALA A 121 -45.75 -16.40 0.38
N ASP A 122 -44.49 -16.70 0.04
CA ASP A 122 -44.11 -17.79 -0.87
C ASP A 122 -42.99 -18.63 -0.25
N ALA A 123 -43.22 -19.95 -0.11
CA ALA A 123 -42.23 -20.86 0.45
C ALA A 123 -40.92 -20.90 -0.36
N ARG A 124 -41.00 -20.72 -1.68
CA ARG A 124 -39.83 -20.68 -2.59
C ARG A 124 -38.95 -19.46 -2.31
N ARG A 125 -39.57 -18.31 -2.01
CA ARG A 125 -38.86 -17.08 -1.58
C ARG A 125 -38.12 -17.28 -0.26
N ALA A 126 -38.76 -17.95 0.70
CA ALA A 126 -38.13 -18.25 1.98
C ALA A 126 -36.92 -19.18 1.81
N GLN A 127 -37.06 -20.25 1.01
CA GLN A 127 -35.98 -21.19 0.71
C GLN A 127 -34.82 -20.54 -0.05
N PHE A 128 -35.12 -19.72 -1.07
CA PHE A 128 -34.12 -18.98 -1.83
C PHE A 128 -33.30 -18.06 -0.92
N SER A 129 -33.98 -17.28 -0.08
CA SER A 129 -33.34 -16.37 0.88
C SER A 129 -32.49 -17.14 1.91
N GLN A 130 -32.99 -18.26 2.41
CA GLN A 130 -32.25 -19.10 3.36
C GLN A 130 -30.95 -19.65 2.75
N MET A 131 -31.00 -20.15 1.51
CA MET A 131 -29.80 -20.61 0.80
C MET A 131 -28.80 -19.47 0.59
N ALA A 132 -29.25 -18.31 0.11
CA ALA A 132 -28.39 -17.16 -0.12
C ALA A 132 -27.73 -16.65 1.17
N HIS A 133 -28.50 -16.52 2.26
CA HIS A 133 -27.95 -16.11 3.56
C HIS A 133 -26.96 -17.13 4.11
N GLY A 134 -27.24 -18.44 4.00
CA GLY A 134 -26.32 -19.48 4.43
C GLY A 134 -25.01 -19.48 3.64
N LEU A 135 -25.07 -19.23 2.33
CA LEU A 135 -23.89 -19.03 1.49
C LEU A 135 -23.07 -17.82 1.94
N LEU A 136 -23.72 -16.66 2.12
CA LEU A 136 -23.06 -15.43 2.56
C LEU A 136 -22.42 -15.58 3.95
N GLN A 137 -23.09 -16.26 4.89
CA GLN A 137 -22.52 -16.56 6.21
C GLN A 137 -21.27 -17.42 6.11
N ARG A 138 -21.29 -18.46 5.26
CA ARG A 138 -20.09 -19.29 5.01
C ARG A 138 -18.96 -18.48 4.42
N LEU A 139 -19.25 -17.64 3.42
CA LEU A 139 -18.26 -16.79 2.75
C LEU A 139 -17.54 -15.86 3.73
N VAL A 140 -18.30 -15.14 4.55
CA VAL A 140 -17.73 -14.19 5.52
C VAL A 140 -16.95 -14.95 6.61
N ALA A 141 -17.42 -16.12 7.04
CA ALA A 141 -16.74 -16.93 8.04
C ALA A 141 -15.41 -17.51 7.56
N SER A 142 -15.26 -17.78 6.25
CA SER A 142 -14.05 -18.34 5.65
C SER A 142 -13.17 -17.31 4.95
N MET A 143 -13.51 -16.02 4.98
CA MET A 143 -12.76 -14.98 4.27
C MET A 143 -11.35 -14.84 4.85
N PRO A 144 -10.28 -14.97 4.04
CA PRO A 144 -8.90 -14.87 4.52
C PRO A 144 -8.52 -13.39 4.73
N LEU A 145 -8.92 -12.81 5.87
CA LEU A 145 -8.76 -11.38 6.14
C LEU A 145 -7.32 -10.87 6.05
N ASP A 146 -6.33 -11.69 6.39
CA ASP A 146 -4.91 -11.32 6.27
C ASP A 146 -4.50 -11.18 4.79
N ALA A 147 -4.86 -12.14 3.94
CA ALA A 147 -4.63 -12.07 2.50
C ALA A 147 -5.40 -10.90 1.86
N VAL A 148 -6.63 -10.64 2.31
CA VAL A 148 -7.42 -9.48 1.88
C VAL A 148 -6.70 -8.18 2.26
N ALA A 149 -6.13 -8.09 3.47
CA ALA A 149 -5.38 -6.92 3.90
C ALA A 149 -4.09 -6.73 3.10
N ASP A 150 -3.38 -7.81 2.76
CA ASP A 150 -2.21 -7.77 1.88
C ASP A 150 -2.60 -7.27 0.50
N HIS A 151 -3.59 -7.90 -0.13
CA HIS A 151 -4.07 -7.51 -1.45
C HIS A 151 -4.57 -6.06 -1.46
N PHE A 152 -5.27 -5.61 -0.43
CA PHE A 152 -5.72 -4.22 -0.33
C PHE A 152 -4.57 -3.20 -0.32
N VAL A 153 -3.41 -3.57 0.25
CA VAL A 153 -2.21 -2.74 0.29
C VAL A 153 -1.42 -2.79 -1.03
N THR A 154 -1.52 -3.88 -1.79
CA THR A 154 -0.70 -4.15 -2.98
C THR A 154 -1.44 -3.98 -4.31
N TRP A 155 -2.78 -3.91 -4.28
CA TRP A 155 -3.63 -3.93 -5.46
C TRP A 155 -3.25 -2.91 -6.54
N THR A 156 -3.21 -3.34 -7.80
CA THR A 156 -2.74 -2.56 -8.96
C THR A 156 -3.61 -1.35 -9.33
N GLY A 157 -4.84 -1.24 -8.81
CA GLY A 157 -5.73 -0.11 -9.11
C GLY A 157 -5.73 1.04 -8.10
N ARG A 158 -5.42 0.76 -6.81
CA ARG A 158 -5.49 1.72 -5.67
C ARG A 158 -4.70 1.24 -4.44
N GLY A 159 -3.73 0.36 -4.64
CA GLY A 159 -2.95 -0.24 -3.57
C GLY A 159 -2.08 0.80 -2.91
N TRP A 160 -2.07 0.78 -1.58
CA TRP A 160 -1.30 1.75 -0.81
C TRP A 160 0.16 1.83 -1.21
N MET A 161 0.81 0.72 -1.59
CA MET A 161 2.21 0.71 -2.05
C MET A 161 2.42 1.39 -3.40
N TYR A 162 1.48 1.21 -4.32
CA TYR A 162 1.50 1.81 -5.64
C TYR A 162 1.31 3.34 -5.57
N ASP A 163 0.44 3.80 -4.68
CA ASP A 163 0.12 5.23 -4.50
C ASP A 163 1.20 6.02 -3.75
N ARG A 164 2.21 5.36 -3.16
CA ARG A 164 3.22 6.08 -2.37
C ARG A 164 4.19 6.85 -3.24
N MET A 165 4.60 8.00 -2.73
CA MET A 165 5.82 8.67 -3.20
C MET A 165 7.06 7.79 -2.95
N PRO A 166 8.10 7.90 -3.80
CA PRO A 166 9.40 7.34 -3.47
C PRO A 166 9.89 7.91 -2.14
N PRO A 167 10.63 7.13 -1.34
CA PRO A 167 11.13 7.66 -0.08
C PRO A 167 12.08 8.83 -0.37
N HIS A 168 12.02 9.86 0.48
CA HIS A 168 12.90 11.02 0.36
C HIS A 168 14.37 10.58 0.48
N ALA A 169 15.18 10.84 -0.53
CA ALA A 169 16.59 10.46 -0.55
C ALA A 169 17.42 11.59 0.07
N THR A 170 17.94 11.39 1.28
CA THR A 170 18.95 12.30 1.82
C THR A 170 20.28 12.11 1.09
N PRO A 171 21.20 13.10 1.08
CA PRO A 171 22.53 12.91 0.53
C PRO A 171 23.28 11.71 1.14
N ASP A 172 22.97 11.37 2.40
CA ASP A 172 23.55 10.20 3.06
C ASP A 172 22.93 8.88 2.57
N ASP A 173 21.62 8.85 2.33
CA ASP A 173 20.97 7.69 1.71
C ASP A 173 21.56 7.41 0.33
N ALA A 174 21.74 8.44 -0.50
CA ALA A 174 22.33 8.30 -1.83
C ALA A 174 23.73 7.67 -1.78
N ARG A 175 24.58 8.12 -0.84
CA ARG A 175 25.91 7.52 -0.63
C ARG A 175 25.84 6.07 -0.16
N ARG A 176 24.88 5.72 0.70
CA ARG A 176 24.73 4.35 1.21
C ARG A 176 24.17 3.40 0.15
N LEU A 177 23.20 3.86 -0.63
CA LEU A 177 22.63 3.12 -1.75
C LEU A 177 23.67 2.85 -2.85
N ALA A 178 24.52 3.83 -3.18
CA ALA A 178 25.61 3.65 -4.14
C ALA A 178 26.62 2.56 -3.72
N ARG A 179 26.73 2.26 -2.43
CA ARG A 179 27.62 1.21 -1.90
C ARG A 179 26.95 -0.15 -1.80
N ALA A 180 25.65 -0.23 -2.03
CA ALA A 180 24.89 -1.46 -1.87
C ALA A 180 25.23 -2.52 -2.95
N GLY A 181 25.83 -2.14 -4.08
CA GLY A 181 26.38 -3.08 -5.07
C GLY A 181 27.65 -3.84 -4.62
N SER A 182 27.99 -3.83 -3.32
CA SER A 182 29.18 -4.47 -2.75
C SER A 182 28.91 -5.21 -1.44
N LEU A 183 27.67 -5.69 -1.28
CA LEU A 183 27.25 -6.44 -0.10
C LEU A 183 28.02 -7.74 0.06
N SER A 184 28.23 -8.12 1.31
CA SER A 184 28.87 -9.38 1.71
C SER A 184 28.08 -9.99 2.86
N LEU A 185 28.35 -11.26 3.19
CA LEU A 185 27.76 -11.91 4.37
C LEU A 185 28.11 -11.21 5.69
N ALA A 186 29.16 -10.38 5.70
CA ALA A 186 29.53 -9.58 6.87
C ALA A 186 28.74 -8.28 6.99
N SER A 187 28.15 -7.82 5.88
CA SER A 187 27.46 -6.55 5.81
C SER A 187 26.23 -6.52 6.72
N LYS A 188 25.96 -5.36 7.32
CA LYS A 188 24.79 -5.10 8.14
C LYS A 188 23.88 -4.12 7.42
N VAL A 189 22.65 -4.55 7.16
CA VAL A 189 21.65 -3.80 6.41
C VAL A 189 20.42 -3.55 7.26
N ARG A 190 19.70 -2.47 6.94
CA ARG A 190 18.44 -2.09 7.60
C ARG A 190 17.49 -1.59 6.53
N LEU A 191 16.19 -1.88 6.63
CA LEU A 191 15.20 -1.24 5.78
C LEU A 191 15.26 0.29 5.91
N ARG A 192 15.02 0.97 4.79
CA ARG A 192 15.07 2.42 4.70
C ARG A 192 13.96 3.07 5.53
N SER A 193 12.77 2.47 5.53
CA SER A 193 11.64 2.86 6.38
C SER A 193 10.87 1.63 6.85
N ARG A 194 10.04 1.77 7.89
CA ARG A 194 9.14 0.70 8.40
C ARG A 194 8.17 0.21 7.33
N SER A 195 7.83 1.06 6.36
CA SER A 195 6.82 0.83 5.35
C SER A 195 7.42 0.78 3.94
N ALA A 196 8.71 0.44 3.84
CA ALA A 196 9.43 0.42 2.58
C ALA A 196 8.87 -0.62 1.59
N ALA A 197 8.37 -1.74 2.11
CA ALA A 197 7.83 -2.84 1.34
C ALA A 197 6.76 -3.62 2.13
N ARG A 198 5.98 -4.43 1.41
CA ARG A 198 4.94 -5.33 1.90
C ARG A 198 5.16 -6.68 1.23
N LEU A 199 5.23 -7.74 2.02
CA LEU A 199 5.28 -9.10 1.54
C LEU A 199 3.85 -9.61 1.35
N ALA A 200 3.60 -10.26 0.23
CA ALA A 200 2.39 -11.03 -0.06
C ALA A 200 2.81 -12.39 -0.64
N VAL A 201 1.90 -13.36 -0.62
CA VAL A 201 2.09 -14.66 -1.27
C VAL A 201 1.04 -14.80 -2.35
N GLU A 202 1.48 -14.99 -3.59
CA GLU A 202 0.62 -15.15 -4.76
C GLU A 202 0.96 -16.47 -5.44
N GLY A 203 0.08 -17.47 -5.26
CA GLY A 203 0.36 -18.84 -5.70
C GLY A 203 1.56 -19.44 -4.96
N ASP A 204 2.61 -19.76 -5.71
CA ASP A 204 3.88 -20.33 -5.23
C ASP A 204 5.03 -19.31 -5.22
N VAL A 205 4.71 -18.01 -5.26
CA VAL A 205 5.69 -16.92 -5.29
C VAL A 205 5.52 -16.00 -4.07
N ALA A 206 6.64 -15.62 -3.46
CA ALA A 206 6.70 -14.57 -2.46
C ALA A 206 6.92 -13.22 -3.16
N VAL A 207 5.88 -12.39 -3.21
CA VAL A 207 5.91 -11.10 -3.92
C VAL A 207 6.18 -9.97 -2.92
N LEU A 208 7.26 -9.21 -3.16
CA LEU A 208 7.64 -8.07 -2.33
C LEU A 208 7.27 -6.75 -3.03
N TYR A 209 6.07 -6.26 -2.78
CA TYR A 209 5.62 -4.94 -3.25
C TYR A 209 6.33 -3.83 -2.50
N HIS A 210 6.74 -2.78 -3.22
CA HIS A 210 7.50 -1.69 -2.63
C HIS A 210 7.26 -0.35 -3.30
N HIS A 211 7.78 0.71 -2.67
CA HIS A 211 7.71 2.06 -3.22
C HIS A 211 9.09 2.71 -3.41
N GLY A 212 10.18 1.94 -3.26
CA GLY A 212 11.55 2.45 -3.30
C GLY A 212 11.92 3.16 -4.61
N THR A 213 11.34 2.70 -5.73
CA THR A 213 11.56 3.18 -7.10
C THR A 213 10.33 3.84 -7.72
N ASN A 214 9.26 4.09 -6.94
CA ASN A 214 8.09 4.82 -7.45
C ASN A 214 8.51 6.20 -7.99
N THR A 215 7.78 6.72 -8.97
CA THR A 215 8.06 8.06 -9.48
C THR A 215 7.33 9.11 -8.66
N ARG A 216 7.70 10.39 -8.86
CA ARG A 216 7.02 11.51 -8.19
C ARG A 216 5.72 11.92 -8.88
N ALA A 217 5.52 11.47 -10.12
CA ALA A 217 4.28 11.65 -10.85
C ALA A 217 3.32 10.51 -10.46
N TYR A 218 2.10 10.88 -10.12
CA TYR A 218 1.10 9.91 -9.66
C TYR A 218 0.75 8.94 -10.80
N HIS A 219 0.99 7.65 -10.57
CA HIS A 219 0.70 6.55 -11.53
C HIS A 219 1.33 6.77 -12.92
N GLU A 220 2.57 7.28 -12.98
CA GLU A 220 3.33 7.38 -14.26
C GLU A 220 3.68 6.02 -14.86
N VAL A 221 3.84 5.01 -14.00
CA VAL A 221 4.03 3.60 -14.38
C VAL A 221 2.71 2.89 -14.11
N ASP A 222 2.18 2.14 -15.08
CA ASP A 222 0.85 1.51 -15.00
C ASP A 222 0.77 0.31 -14.03
N GLU A 223 1.91 -0.11 -13.46
CA GLU A 223 2.00 -1.26 -12.57
C GLU A 223 2.75 -0.96 -11.25
N PRO A 224 2.35 -1.56 -10.12
CA PRO A 224 3.07 -1.48 -8.86
C PRO A 224 4.47 -2.08 -8.96
N GLN A 225 5.41 -1.43 -8.29
CA GLN A 225 6.78 -1.93 -8.19
C GLN A 225 6.80 -3.13 -7.23
N HIS A 226 7.37 -4.24 -7.69
CA HIS A 226 7.50 -5.48 -6.92
C HIS A 226 8.77 -6.24 -7.32
N ILE A 227 9.13 -7.19 -6.47
CA ILE A 227 10.19 -8.17 -6.73
C ILE A 227 9.64 -9.54 -6.37
N ASP A 228 9.79 -10.49 -7.28
CA ASP A 228 9.39 -11.87 -7.06
C ASP A 228 10.54 -12.67 -6.46
N PHE A 229 10.19 -13.50 -5.47
CA PHE A 229 11.10 -14.45 -4.86
C PHE A 229 10.46 -15.83 -4.78
N ASP A 230 11.29 -16.86 -4.79
CA ASP A 230 10.88 -18.20 -4.37
C ASP A 230 10.43 -18.18 -2.90
N LEU A 231 9.50 -19.06 -2.52
CA LEU A 231 8.95 -19.12 -1.16
C LEU A 231 10.02 -19.39 -0.09
N ASP A 232 11.15 -19.99 -0.45
CA ASP A 232 12.27 -20.24 0.46
C ASP A 232 12.95 -18.96 0.97
N ALA A 233 12.77 -17.83 0.26
CA ALA A 233 13.25 -16.52 0.66
C ALA A 233 12.31 -15.81 1.66
N ALA A 234 11.05 -16.26 1.80
CA ALA A 234 10.05 -15.59 2.63
C ALA A 234 10.50 -15.38 4.09
N PRO A 235 11.12 -16.36 4.79
CA PRO A 235 11.61 -16.15 6.15
C PRO A 235 12.65 -15.02 6.25
N ALA A 236 13.46 -14.81 5.22
CA ALA A 236 14.44 -13.73 5.17
C ALA A 236 13.81 -12.36 4.99
N LEU A 237 12.81 -12.28 4.11
CA LEU A 237 12.02 -11.07 3.89
C LEU A 237 11.28 -10.69 5.19
N GLU A 238 10.61 -11.66 5.83
CA GLU A 238 9.93 -11.48 7.12
C GLU A 238 10.88 -10.96 8.20
N GLN A 239 12.06 -11.58 8.36
CA GLN A 239 13.05 -11.13 9.34
C GLN A 239 13.46 -9.68 9.09
N LEU A 240 13.72 -9.29 7.83
CA LEU A 240 14.13 -7.93 7.48
C LEU A 240 13.00 -6.92 7.76
N LEU A 241 11.77 -7.24 7.35
CA LEU A 241 10.57 -6.42 7.58
C LEU A 241 10.29 -6.22 9.07
N ALA A 242 10.35 -7.29 9.87
CA ALA A 242 10.13 -7.24 11.31
C ALA A 242 11.26 -6.55 12.08
N SER A 243 12.48 -6.52 11.53
CA SER A 243 13.65 -6.01 12.25
C SER A 243 13.80 -4.49 12.24
N TYR A 244 13.08 -3.75 11.38
CA TYR A 244 13.20 -2.29 11.34
C TYR A 244 12.90 -1.63 12.71
N PRO A 245 13.73 -0.69 13.21
CA PRO A 245 14.87 -0.02 12.55
C PRO A 245 16.25 -0.62 12.89
N LYS A 246 16.33 -1.88 13.34
CA LYS A 246 17.59 -2.54 13.66
C LYS A 246 18.31 -3.00 12.40
N TYR A 247 19.64 -3.01 12.47
CA TYR A 247 20.46 -3.59 11.41
C TYR A 247 20.56 -5.10 11.58
N VAL A 248 20.38 -5.83 10.49
CA VAL A 248 20.51 -7.29 10.39
C VAL A 248 21.76 -7.60 9.58
N ARG A 249 22.54 -8.61 10.00
CA ARG A 249 23.70 -9.07 9.23
C ARG A 249 23.21 -9.95 8.08
N VAL A 250 23.67 -9.69 6.85
CA VAL A 250 23.26 -10.47 5.66
C VAL A 250 23.54 -11.95 5.84
N GLY A 251 24.71 -12.30 6.37
CA GLY A 251 25.06 -13.69 6.68
C GLY A 251 24.23 -14.35 7.79
N ALA A 252 23.31 -13.63 8.45
CA ALA A 252 22.40 -14.16 9.46
C ALA A 252 20.94 -14.25 8.96
N LEU A 253 20.67 -13.93 7.70
CA LEU A 253 19.34 -14.13 7.10
C LEU A 253 19.01 -15.62 7.04
N PRO A 254 17.76 -16.03 7.29
CA PRO A 254 17.34 -17.42 7.33
C PRO A 254 17.01 -17.90 5.91
N CYS A 255 18.05 -17.98 5.07
CA CYS A 255 18.01 -18.69 3.78
C CYS A 255 18.88 -19.95 3.87
N GLU A 256 18.64 -20.93 3.02
CA GLU A 256 19.39 -22.19 3.02
C GLU A 256 20.87 -21.97 2.67
N THR A 257 21.13 -21.14 1.67
CA THR A 257 22.49 -20.93 1.14
C THR A 257 23.01 -19.51 1.34
N ALA A 258 24.33 -19.35 1.33
CA ALA A 258 24.97 -18.04 1.36
C ALA A 258 24.68 -17.20 0.11
N ALA A 259 24.48 -17.86 -1.05
CA ALA A 259 24.12 -17.21 -2.30
C ALA A 259 22.75 -16.55 -2.18
N GLN A 260 21.72 -17.29 -1.77
CA GLN A 260 20.36 -16.76 -1.56
C GLN A 260 20.34 -15.57 -0.60
N ARG A 261 21.12 -15.60 0.49
CA ARG A 261 21.20 -14.45 1.43
C ARG A 261 21.72 -13.19 0.75
N LEU A 262 22.69 -13.34 -0.15
CA LEU A 262 23.24 -12.22 -0.92
C LEU A 262 22.26 -11.77 -2.00
N ASP A 263 21.60 -12.71 -2.69
CA ASP A 263 20.64 -12.41 -3.76
C ASP A 263 19.45 -11.59 -3.21
N VAL A 264 18.86 -12.02 -2.09
CA VAL A 264 17.82 -11.25 -1.38
C VAL A 264 18.33 -9.86 -1.00
N ALA A 265 19.51 -9.76 -0.39
CA ALA A 265 20.05 -8.47 0.03
C ALA A 265 20.36 -7.54 -1.16
N ASN A 266 20.87 -8.08 -2.27
CA ASN A 266 21.16 -7.31 -3.49
C ASN A 266 19.89 -6.83 -4.18
N ALA A 267 18.87 -7.69 -4.32
CA ALA A 267 17.58 -7.29 -4.89
C ALA A 267 16.94 -6.14 -4.11
N LEU A 268 16.91 -6.22 -2.77
CA LEU A 268 16.40 -5.14 -1.92
C LEU A 268 17.25 -3.86 -2.01
N ALA A 269 18.54 -3.97 -2.26
CA ALA A 269 19.44 -2.83 -2.44
C ALA A 269 19.20 -2.11 -3.78
N GLU A 270 19.05 -2.87 -4.86
CA GLU A 270 18.74 -2.38 -6.20
C GLU A 270 17.39 -1.65 -6.22
N ALA A 271 16.39 -2.18 -5.51
CA ALA A 271 15.10 -1.52 -5.31
C ALA A 271 15.10 -0.37 -4.28
N HIS A 272 16.28 0.02 -3.78
CA HIS A 272 16.46 1.11 -2.80
C HIS A 272 15.71 0.95 -1.47
N LEU A 273 15.50 -0.31 -1.05
CA LEU A 273 14.72 -0.67 0.14
C LEU A 273 15.56 -0.78 1.40
N ILE A 274 16.87 -1.05 1.27
CA ILE A 274 17.78 -1.21 2.40
C ILE A 274 18.95 -0.22 2.36
N LEU A 275 19.50 0.06 3.54
CA LEU A 275 20.68 0.88 3.74
C LEU A 275 21.76 0.08 4.47
N LEU A 276 23.00 0.22 4.00
CA LEU A 276 24.20 -0.33 4.64
C LEU A 276 24.52 0.45 5.93
N LYS A 277 25.03 -0.26 6.95
CA LYS A 277 25.49 0.36 8.19
C LYS A 277 26.70 1.27 7.93
N PRO A 278 26.75 2.49 8.52
CA PRO A 278 27.92 3.35 8.44
C PRO A 278 29.19 2.66 8.92
N GLY A 279 30.30 2.88 8.23
CA GLY A 279 31.63 2.38 8.62
C GLY A 279 31.99 0.99 8.10
N GLU A 280 31.08 0.26 7.46
CA GLU A 280 31.45 -0.98 6.76
C GLU A 280 32.22 -0.63 5.48
N ARG A 281 33.45 -1.12 5.32
CA ARG A 281 34.20 -1.06 4.05
C ARG A 281 33.82 -2.28 3.19
N PRO A 282 33.54 -2.12 1.89
CA PRO A 282 33.48 -3.27 1.01
C PRO A 282 34.83 -3.99 1.02
N PRO A 283 34.85 -5.32 0.86
CA PRO A 283 36.09 -6.03 0.64
C PRO A 283 36.82 -5.42 -0.58
N PRO A 284 38.14 -5.29 -0.55
CA PRO A 284 38.89 -4.77 -1.69
C PRO A 284 38.58 -5.65 -2.92
N ALA A 285 38.24 -5.02 -4.04
CA ALA A 285 38.02 -5.70 -5.31
C ALA A 285 39.19 -6.65 -5.58
N ALA A 286 38.89 -7.91 -5.88
CA ALA A 286 39.90 -8.91 -6.18
C ALA A 286 40.74 -8.40 -7.36
N LYS A 287 42.03 -8.13 -7.11
CA LYS A 287 42.96 -7.68 -8.15
C LYS A 287 42.96 -8.72 -9.28
N PRO A 288 42.90 -8.31 -10.56
CA PRO A 288 43.01 -9.24 -11.66
C PRO A 288 44.33 -10.01 -11.52
N LYS A 289 44.25 -11.36 -11.54
CA LYS A 289 45.42 -12.23 -11.54
C LYS A 289 46.29 -11.84 -12.74
N GLN A 290 47.37 -11.09 -12.52
CA GLN A 290 48.40 -10.90 -13.52
C GLN A 290 48.98 -12.28 -13.84
N LYS A 291 48.73 -12.78 -15.04
CA LYS A 291 49.44 -13.94 -15.59
C LYS A 291 50.93 -13.59 -15.59
N ALA A 292 51.71 -14.25 -14.76
CA ALA A 292 53.17 -14.20 -14.81
C ALA A 292 53.61 -14.68 -16.19
N GLY A 293 54.04 -13.73 -17.04
CA GLY A 293 54.66 -14.03 -18.32
C GLY A 293 55.96 -14.80 -18.07
N LYS A 294 56.03 -16.04 -18.57
CA LYS A 294 57.26 -16.81 -18.67
C LYS A 294 58.26 -16.02 -19.52
N ARG A 295 59.35 -15.53 -18.92
CA ARG A 295 60.55 -15.13 -19.64
C ARG A 295 61.14 -16.37 -20.32
N LYS A 296 61.27 -16.35 -21.65
CA LYS A 296 62.12 -17.29 -22.39
C LYS A 296 63.60 -16.87 -22.20
N PRO A 297 64.52 -17.82 -21.97
CA PRO A 297 65.96 -17.54 -22.04
C PRO A 297 66.41 -17.41 -23.50
N GLY A 298 67.47 -16.64 -23.71
CA GLY A 298 67.85 -16.03 -24.99
C GLY A 298 68.29 -16.95 -26.12
N ALA A 299 68.53 -16.31 -27.26
CA ALA A 299 69.35 -16.80 -28.37
C ALA A 299 70.04 -15.59 -29.01
N GLN A 300 71.37 -15.68 -29.00
CA GLN A 300 72.45 -15.02 -29.77
C GLN A 300 72.17 -13.70 -30.50
#